data_AF-A0A182NEB3-F1
#
_entry.id   AF-A0A182NEB3-F1
#
_cell.length_a   1.000
_cell.length_b   1.000
_cell.length_c   1.000
_cell.angle_alpha   90.00
_cell.angle_beta   90.00
_cell.angle_gamma   90.00
#
_symmetry.space_group_name_H-M   'P 1'
#
loop_
_entity.id
_entity.type
_entity.pdbx_description
1 polymer ?
#
loop_
_entity_poly.entity_id
_entity_poly.type
_entity_poly.pdbx_seq_one_letter_code
_entity_poly.pdbx_strand_id
1 'polypeptide(L)'
;MSSSLRYPERYESLTDYKQTNFGNKLAVERSYNAYSNNGYARQQVMSHLQRINVEGKCKVPKPKLVPSSLDRSKVYMPHCTILHRCDDDTGCCMPMETCAPKTTTNITLYFYMGNVGSRQQHTVTTLTFSNHTECHCVRLDALQGLRSSRSQTQEESSLEHSTEGSRGSSGIAPASRCTCPRHFKSVNDNESNCFCDCISHDRDCIRFKEGFENFSMETRKCIRSKQCSVPRCEYGMYNRNEGRCPKKSDRINEQFPQYR
;
A
#
# COMPACT_ATOMS: atom_id res chain seq x y z
N MET A 1 -29.67 -9.66 42.73
CA MET A 1 -28.45 -10.01 43.50
C MET A 1 -27.47 -10.65 42.53
N SER A 2 -26.23 -10.26 42.31
CA SER A 2 -25.37 -9.17 42.76
C SER A 2 -24.34 -9.02 41.63
N SER A 3 -24.05 -7.81 41.17
CA SER A 3 -23.11 -7.56 40.07
C SER A 3 -21.67 -7.80 40.54
N SER A 4 -21.05 -8.92 40.14
CA SER A 4 -19.65 -9.20 40.44
C SER A 4 -18.73 -8.20 39.75
N LEU A 5 -18.22 -7.24 40.50
CA LEU A 5 -17.16 -6.32 40.10
C LEU A 5 -15.90 -7.15 39.81
N ARG A 6 -15.53 -7.30 38.53
CA ARG A 6 -14.33 -8.05 38.12
C ARG A 6 -13.07 -7.23 38.47
N TYR A 7 -12.32 -7.70 39.45
CA TYR A 7 -10.90 -7.36 39.62
C TYR A 7 -10.04 -8.33 38.80
N PRO A 8 -8.76 -8.02 38.50
CA PRO A 8 -7.90 -8.91 37.71
C PRO A 8 -7.82 -10.31 38.32
N GLU A 9 -7.84 -11.38 37.52
CA GLU A 9 -7.88 -12.80 37.97
C GLU A 9 -6.76 -13.21 38.93
N ARG A 10 -5.77 -12.36 39.14
CA ARG A 10 -4.62 -12.57 40.03
C ARG A 10 -4.95 -12.44 41.53
N TYR A 11 -6.10 -11.91 41.91
CA TYR A 11 -6.45 -11.64 43.31
C TYR A 11 -7.55 -12.57 43.81
N GLU A 12 -7.58 -12.88 45.10
CA GLU A 12 -8.58 -13.82 45.65
C GLU A 12 -9.91 -13.13 45.99
N SER A 13 -9.88 -11.82 46.29
CA SER A 13 -11.06 -11.01 46.60
C SER A 13 -10.83 -9.53 46.31
N LEU A 14 -11.91 -8.73 46.32
CA LEU A 14 -11.82 -7.26 46.24
C LEU A 14 -11.03 -6.69 47.42
N THR A 15 -11.17 -7.28 48.61
CA THR A 15 -10.43 -6.88 49.81
C THR A 15 -8.95 -7.16 49.65
N ASP A 16 -8.58 -8.32 49.13
CA ASP A 16 -7.20 -8.70 48.84
C ASP A 16 -6.56 -7.76 47.79
N TYR A 17 -7.29 -7.46 46.70
CA TYR A 17 -6.86 -6.45 45.72
C TYR A 17 -6.61 -5.09 46.37
N LYS A 18 -7.54 -4.60 47.20
CA LYS A 18 -7.40 -3.31 47.87
C LYS A 18 -6.27 -3.29 48.87
N GLN A 19 -6.11 -4.35 49.66
CA GLN A 19 -5.05 -4.47 50.64
C GLN A 19 -3.67 -4.50 49.96
N THR A 20 -3.54 -5.23 48.85
CA THR A 20 -2.29 -5.35 48.11
C THR A 20 -1.90 -4.04 47.40
N ASN A 21 -2.87 -3.30 46.84
CA ASN A 21 -2.60 -2.10 46.05
C ASN A 21 -2.68 -0.79 46.85
N PHE A 22 -3.40 -0.77 47.98
CA PHE A 22 -3.68 0.45 48.76
C PHE A 22 -3.58 0.25 50.28
N GLY A 23 -3.22 -0.93 50.78
CA GLY A 23 -3.17 -1.23 52.21
C GLY A 23 -1.93 -0.71 52.94
N ASN A 24 -0.95 -0.14 52.22
CA ASN A 24 0.23 0.50 52.83
C ASN A 24 0.69 1.72 52.04
N LYS A 25 1.47 2.60 52.70
CA LYS A 25 1.94 3.88 52.14
C LYS A 25 2.69 3.71 50.81
N LEU A 26 3.58 2.72 50.70
CA LEU A 26 4.36 2.45 49.48
C LEU A 26 3.49 1.97 48.32
N ALA A 27 2.45 1.19 48.60
CA ALA A 27 1.51 0.70 47.58
C ALA A 27 0.64 1.85 47.03
N VAL A 28 0.12 2.71 47.92
CA VAL A 28 -0.63 3.91 47.54
C VAL A 28 0.24 4.86 46.71
N GLU A 29 1.48 5.11 47.13
CA GLU A 29 2.42 5.99 46.42
C GLU A 29 2.77 5.45 45.02
N ARG A 30 3.00 4.13 44.89
CA ARG A 30 3.19 3.49 43.57
C ARG A 30 1.96 3.62 42.67
N SER A 31 0.76 3.42 43.22
CA SER A 31 -0.49 3.56 42.46
C SER A 31 -0.72 5.01 42.01
N TYR A 32 -0.49 5.98 42.90
CA TYR A 32 -0.56 7.41 42.59
C TYR A 32 0.44 7.80 41.51
N ASN A 33 1.71 7.38 41.62
CA ASN A 33 2.73 7.66 40.62
C ASN A 33 2.39 7.01 39.27
N ALA A 34 1.86 5.78 39.26
CA ALA A 34 1.40 5.13 38.03
C ALA A 34 0.23 5.89 37.38
N TYR A 35 -0.73 6.39 38.17
CA TYR A 35 -1.84 7.19 37.68
C TYR A 35 -1.39 8.57 37.16
N SER A 36 -0.53 9.26 37.92
CA SER A 36 0.01 10.58 37.59
C SER A 36 0.89 10.56 36.33
N ASN A 37 1.80 9.58 36.22
CA ASN A 37 2.58 9.37 34.99
C ASN A 37 1.69 9.10 33.77
N ASN A 38 0.58 8.41 33.98
CA ASN A 38 -0.41 8.18 32.93
C ASN A 38 -1.21 9.47 32.60
N GLY A 39 -1.34 10.41 33.54
CA GLY A 39 -1.91 11.74 33.29
C GLY A 39 -1.11 12.54 32.26
N TYR A 40 0.20 12.63 32.41
CA TYR A 40 1.07 13.29 31.43
C TYR A 40 1.00 12.59 30.05
N ALA A 41 1.10 11.26 30.02
CA ALA A 41 1.00 10.51 28.76
C ALA A 41 -0.34 10.75 28.06
N ARG A 42 -1.46 10.75 28.81
CA ARG A 42 -2.79 11.09 28.26
C ARG A 42 -2.83 12.49 27.68
N GLN A 43 -2.24 13.47 28.35
CA GLN A 43 -2.18 14.84 27.84
C GLN A 43 -1.40 14.91 26.52
N GLN A 44 -0.27 14.19 26.41
CA GLN A 44 0.50 14.12 25.16
C GLN A 44 -0.30 13.46 24.03
N VAL A 45 -1.06 12.40 24.32
CA VAL A 45 -1.96 11.76 23.35
C VAL A 45 -3.02 12.76 22.87
N MET A 46 -3.66 13.51 23.78
CA MET A 46 -4.68 14.50 23.42
C MET A 46 -4.11 15.64 22.56
N SER A 47 -2.92 16.13 22.88
CA SER A 47 -2.20 17.13 22.08
C SER A 47 -1.89 16.60 20.67
N HIS A 48 -1.42 15.35 20.58
CA HIS A 48 -1.15 14.71 19.29
C HIS A 48 -2.43 14.55 18.45
N LEU A 49 -3.54 14.10 19.07
CA LEU A 49 -4.83 13.98 18.41
C LEU A 49 -5.32 15.34 17.88
N GLN A 50 -5.18 16.41 18.66
CA GLN A 50 -5.52 17.76 18.22
C GLN A 50 -4.71 18.16 16.98
N ARG A 51 -3.39 17.93 16.99
CA ARG A 51 -2.54 18.23 15.83
C ARG A 51 -2.97 17.46 14.58
N ILE A 52 -3.26 16.16 14.70
CA ILE A 52 -3.73 15.35 13.58
C ILE A 52 -5.09 15.84 13.06
N ASN A 53 -6.00 16.26 13.93
CA ASN A 53 -7.31 16.77 13.53
C ASN A 53 -7.23 18.13 12.79
N VAL A 54 -6.24 18.96 13.13
CA VAL A 54 -6.03 20.27 12.51
C VAL A 54 -5.22 20.18 11.22
N GLU A 55 -4.08 19.49 11.27
CA GLU A 55 -3.08 19.47 10.19
C GLU A 55 -3.14 18.21 9.33
N GLY A 56 -3.54 17.08 9.93
CA GLY A 56 -3.52 15.76 9.30
C GLY A 56 -4.83 15.33 8.65
N LYS A 57 -5.87 16.18 8.63
CA LYS A 57 -7.18 15.81 8.09
C LYS A 57 -7.13 15.60 6.58
N CYS A 58 -7.70 14.49 6.09
CA CYS A 58 -7.91 14.27 4.66
C CYS A 58 -8.93 15.27 4.11
N LYS A 59 -8.44 16.42 3.65
CA LYS A 59 -9.27 17.51 3.09
C LYS A 59 -8.54 18.29 2.01
N VAL A 60 -7.29 18.70 2.29
CA VAL A 60 -6.51 19.55 1.38
C VAL A 60 -5.54 18.67 0.59
N PRO A 61 -5.65 18.62 -0.76
CA PRO A 61 -4.68 17.96 -1.61
C PRO A 61 -3.25 18.48 -1.38
N LYS A 62 -2.25 17.60 -1.45
CA LYS A 62 -0.83 17.99 -1.32
C LYS A 62 -0.17 18.06 -2.70
N PRO A 63 0.79 19.00 -2.92
CA PRO A 63 1.54 19.05 -4.16
C PRO A 63 2.45 17.82 -4.30
N LYS A 64 2.40 17.16 -5.45
CA LYS A 64 3.22 16.00 -5.81
C LYS A 64 3.82 16.19 -7.21
N LEU A 65 5.05 15.72 -7.39
CA LEU A 65 5.68 15.61 -8.70
C LEU A 65 5.09 14.41 -9.45
N VAL A 66 4.49 14.67 -10.61
CA VAL A 66 3.90 13.66 -11.48
C VAL A 66 4.64 13.69 -12.81
N PRO A 67 5.08 12.54 -13.36
CA PRO A 67 5.70 12.49 -14.68
C PRO A 67 4.79 13.09 -15.74
N SER A 68 5.37 13.85 -16.67
CA SER A 68 4.60 14.50 -17.75
C SER A 68 3.91 13.46 -18.63
N SER A 69 4.57 12.33 -18.89
CA SER A 69 3.99 11.19 -19.60
C SER A 69 4.58 9.87 -19.09
N LEU A 70 3.82 8.79 -19.26
CA LEU A 70 4.30 7.41 -19.07
C LEU A 70 4.92 6.82 -20.35
N ASP A 71 4.70 7.49 -21.49
CA ASP A 71 5.27 7.11 -22.79
C ASP A 71 6.77 7.37 -22.80
N ARG A 72 7.57 6.31 -22.96
CA ARG A 72 9.03 6.35 -22.97
C ARG A 72 9.62 6.62 -24.36
N SER A 73 8.80 6.68 -25.40
CA SER A 73 9.27 7.02 -26.77
C SER A 73 9.50 8.53 -26.95
N LYS A 74 8.91 9.34 -26.06
CA LYS A 74 8.96 10.80 -26.09
C LYS A 74 9.64 11.33 -24.84
N VAL A 75 10.44 12.37 -25.04
CA VAL A 75 11.06 13.14 -23.95
C VAL A 75 10.32 14.45 -23.81
N TYR A 76 9.76 14.68 -22.63
CA TYR A 76 9.08 15.92 -22.28
C TYR A 76 9.98 16.80 -21.41
N MET A 77 9.94 18.10 -21.65
CA MET A 77 10.61 19.14 -20.89
C MET A 77 9.58 20.20 -20.46
N PRO A 78 9.31 20.37 -19.16
CA PRO A 78 9.87 19.60 -18.05
C PRO A 78 9.43 18.12 -18.05
N HIS A 79 10.25 17.23 -17.45
CA HIS A 79 9.97 15.79 -17.37
C HIS A 79 8.84 15.44 -16.38
N CYS A 80 8.57 16.34 -15.44
CA CYS A 80 7.50 16.20 -14.48
C CYS A 80 6.82 17.55 -14.24
N THR A 81 5.63 17.50 -13.68
CA THR A 81 4.83 18.65 -13.30
C THR A 81 4.34 18.50 -11.87
N ILE A 82 4.04 19.62 -11.21
CA ILE A 82 3.48 19.65 -9.87
C ILE A 82 1.96 19.62 -9.98
N LEU A 83 1.34 18.61 -9.38
CA LEU A 83 -0.11 18.48 -9.29
C LEU A 83 -0.54 18.32 -7.83
N HIS A 84 -1.72 18.83 -7.51
CA HIS A 84 -2.36 18.60 -6.23
C HIS A 84 -3.05 17.23 -6.24
N ARG A 85 -2.65 16.34 -5.32
CA ARG A 85 -3.12 14.96 -5.25
C ARG A 85 -3.59 14.57 -3.85
N CYS A 86 -4.59 13.69 -3.82
CA CYS A 86 -5.09 12.99 -2.65
C CYS A 86 -4.58 11.56 -2.73
N ASP A 87 -3.97 11.08 -1.67
CA ASP A 87 -3.34 9.77 -1.55
C ASP A 87 -3.25 9.40 -0.06
N ASP A 88 -2.79 8.20 0.27
CA ASP A 88 -2.69 7.70 1.66
C ASP A 88 -1.90 8.65 2.58
N ASP A 89 -0.89 9.35 2.06
CA ASP A 89 -0.07 10.31 2.82
C ASP A 89 -0.63 11.75 2.84
N THR A 90 -1.75 12.00 2.15
CA THR A 90 -2.38 13.33 2.10
C THR A 90 -3.09 13.63 3.42
N GLY A 91 -3.75 12.65 4.03
CA GLY A 91 -4.40 12.82 5.33
C GLY A 91 -4.71 11.49 6.02
N CYS A 92 -4.89 11.56 7.33
CA CYS A 92 -5.19 10.42 8.18
C CYS A 92 -6.67 10.04 8.08
N CYS A 93 -6.93 8.77 7.77
CA CYS A 93 -8.26 8.17 7.71
C CYS A 93 -8.33 6.94 8.64
N MET A 94 -9.53 6.40 8.85
CA MET A 94 -9.70 5.18 9.64
C MET A 94 -9.04 3.97 8.96
N PRO A 95 -8.73 2.87 9.68
CA PRO A 95 -7.94 1.75 9.13
C PRO A 95 -8.47 1.08 7.84
N MET A 96 -9.77 1.21 7.52
CA MET A 96 -10.40 0.66 6.31
C MET A 96 -10.79 1.74 5.29
N GLU A 97 -10.19 2.92 5.42
CA GLU A 97 -10.43 4.07 4.56
C GLU A 97 -9.11 4.58 3.98
N THR A 98 -9.19 5.18 2.80
CA THR A 98 -8.08 5.86 2.14
C THR A 98 -8.46 7.31 1.83
N CYS A 99 -7.48 8.19 1.74
CA CYS A 99 -7.71 9.58 1.40
C CYS A 99 -7.77 9.75 -0.13
N ALA A 100 -8.98 9.98 -0.66
CA ALA A 100 -9.24 10.03 -2.09
C ALA A 100 -9.78 11.40 -2.54
N PRO A 101 -9.67 11.74 -3.84
CA PRO A 101 -10.29 12.96 -4.35
C PRO A 101 -11.80 12.95 -4.16
N LYS A 102 -12.31 14.03 -3.58
CA LYS A 102 -13.74 14.36 -3.55
C LYS A 102 -14.12 15.19 -4.78
N THR A 103 -13.28 16.16 -5.15
CA THR A 103 -13.45 16.98 -6.34
C THR A 103 -12.15 17.16 -7.09
N THR A 104 -12.24 17.33 -8.40
CA THR A 104 -11.10 17.37 -9.32
C THR A 104 -11.37 18.36 -10.45
N THR A 105 -10.33 19.00 -10.95
CA THR A 105 -10.33 19.88 -12.13
C THR A 105 -9.29 19.40 -13.13
N ASN A 106 -9.60 19.44 -14.43
CA ASN A 106 -8.59 19.20 -15.46
C ASN A 106 -7.83 20.48 -15.76
N ILE A 107 -6.50 20.39 -15.78
CA ILE A 107 -5.61 21.50 -16.14
C ILE A 107 -4.78 21.12 -17.36
N THR A 108 -4.57 22.08 -18.25
CA THR A 108 -3.73 21.92 -19.43
C THR A 108 -2.41 22.64 -19.19
N LEU A 109 -1.31 21.93 -19.38
CA LEU A 109 0.04 22.46 -19.20
C LEU A 109 0.85 22.28 -20.49
N TYR A 110 1.83 23.16 -20.68
CA TYR A 110 2.66 23.21 -21.89
C TYR A 110 4.01 22.56 -21.64
N PHE A 111 4.48 21.80 -22.63
CA PHE A 111 5.74 21.08 -22.60
C PHE A 111 6.46 21.22 -23.92
N TYR A 112 7.78 21.22 -23.86
CA TYR A 112 8.62 20.89 -24.99
C TYR A 112 8.70 19.37 -25.15
N MET A 113 8.47 18.86 -26.34
CA MET A 113 8.48 17.44 -26.67
C MET A 113 9.51 17.16 -27.77
N GLY A 114 10.35 16.16 -27.55
CA GLY A 114 11.26 15.60 -28.55
C GLY A 114 11.20 14.08 -28.56
N ASN A 115 11.72 13.46 -29.63
CA ASN A 115 11.83 12.00 -29.72
C ASN A 115 13.17 11.54 -29.13
N VAL A 116 13.15 10.38 -28.46
CA VAL A 116 14.37 9.76 -27.91
C VAL A 116 15.40 9.52 -29.02
N GLY A 117 16.62 10.03 -28.85
CA GLY A 117 17.72 9.87 -29.80
C GLY A 117 17.72 10.85 -30.98
N SER A 118 16.71 11.72 -31.11
CA SER A 118 16.72 12.76 -32.14
C SER A 118 17.45 14.02 -31.67
N ARG A 119 18.30 14.60 -32.53
CA ARG A 119 18.91 15.94 -32.35
C ARG A 119 17.97 17.08 -32.80
N GLN A 120 16.71 16.77 -33.11
CA GLN A 120 15.76 17.73 -33.64
C GLN A 120 15.28 18.71 -32.57
N GLN A 121 14.84 19.90 -33.00
CA GLN A 121 14.31 20.94 -32.14
C GLN A 121 13.04 20.45 -31.41
N HIS A 122 12.93 20.82 -30.14
CA HIS A 122 11.75 20.50 -29.35
C HIS A 122 10.52 21.23 -29.89
N THR A 123 9.40 20.52 -29.96
CA THR A 123 8.10 21.11 -30.32
C THR A 123 7.29 21.44 -29.07
N VAL A 124 6.53 22.52 -29.08
CA VAL A 124 5.62 22.83 -27.96
C VAL A 124 4.36 21.97 -28.12
N THR A 125 3.98 21.27 -27.06
CA THR A 125 2.77 20.45 -26.97
C THR A 125 2.05 20.69 -25.65
N THR A 126 0.76 20.37 -25.60
CA THR A 126 -0.06 20.50 -24.39
C THR A 126 -0.43 19.13 -23.86
N LEU A 127 -0.30 18.94 -22.55
CA LEU A 127 -0.78 17.75 -21.86
C LEU A 127 -1.86 18.15 -20.85
N THR A 128 -2.89 17.33 -20.73
CA THR A 128 -3.99 17.54 -19.78
C THR A 128 -3.82 16.63 -18.57
N PHE A 129 -3.92 17.20 -17.38
CA PHE A 129 -3.80 16.48 -16.12
C PHE A 129 -5.02 16.69 -15.24
N SER A 130 -5.34 15.67 -14.45
CA SER A 130 -6.31 15.77 -13.36
C SER A 130 -5.62 16.35 -12.12
N ASN A 131 -6.13 17.48 -11.63
CA ASN A 131 -5.66 18.17 -10.44
C ASN A 131 -6.77 18.10 -9.38
N HIS A 132 -6.50 17.48 -8.24
CA HIS A 132 -7.50 17.31 -7.19
C HIS A 132 -7.69 18.65 -6.45
N THR A 133 -8.91 18.97 -6.05
CA THR A 133 -9.25 20.25 -5.39
C THR A 133 -9.81 20.09 -3.98
N GLU A 134 -10.37 18.94 -3.65
CA GLU A 134 -10.78 18.57 -2.28
C GLU A 134 -10.59 17.06 -2.10
N CYS A 135 -10.19 16.63 -0.90
CA CYS A 135 -10.07 15.22 -0.53
C CYS A 135 -11.11 14.83 0.53
N HIS A 136 -11.38 13.53 0.65
CA HIS A 136 -12.13 12.96 1.76
C HIS A 136 -11.75 11.48 1.98
N CYS A 137 -12.00 10.98 3.19
CA CYS A 137 -11.82 9.56 3.48
C CYS A 137 -12.93 8.75 2.81
N VAL A 138 -12.54 7.75 2.04
CA VAL A 138 -13.44 6.80 1.37
C VAL A 138 -13.16 5.40 1.86
N ARG A 139 -14.20 4.60 2.06
CA ARG A 139 -14.06 3.18 2.39
C ARG A 139 -13.50 2.42 1.18
N LEU A 140 -12.58 1.50 1.44
CA LEU A 140 -11.94 0.70 0.39
C LEU A 140 -12.96 -0.12 -0.43
N ASP A 141 -14.04 -0.59 0.21
CA ASP A 141 -15.09 -1.38 -0.46
C ASP A 141 -15.92 -0.54 -1.45
N ALA A 142 -16.08 0.77 -1.19
CA ALA A 142 -16.79 1.67 -2.09
C ALA A 142 -16.04 1.91 -3.42
N LEU A 143 -14.70 1.80 -3.40
CA LEU A 143 -13.87 1.88 -4.61
C LEU A 143 -13.98 0.61 -5.48
N GLN A 144 -14.36 -0.53 -4.88
CA GLN A 144 -14.64 -1.78 -5.61
C GLN A 144 -16.03 -1.75 -6.27
N GLY A 145 -17.00 -1.07 -5.66
CA GLY A 145 -18.35 -0.87 -6.22
C GLY A 145 -18.38 -0.08 -7.52
N LEU A 146 -17.54 0.96 -7.66
CA LEU A 146 -17.42 1.76 -8.89
C LEU A 146 -16.78 1.00 -10.06
N ARG A 147 -16.05 -0.08 -9.80
CA ARG A 147 -15.55 -1.00 -10.84
C ARG A 147 -16.59 -2.08 -11.20
N SER A 148 -17.49 -2.43 -10.28
CA SER A 148 -18.48 -3.50 -10.47
C SER A 148 -19.77 -3.06 -11.15
N SER A 149 -20.10 -1.76 -11.19
CA SER A 149 -21.29 -1.25 -11.91
C SER A 149 -21.21 -1.37 -13.43
N ARG A 150 -20.08 -1.82 -14.00
CA ARG A 150 -19.93 -2.07 -15.45
C ARG A 150 -19.85 -3.55 -15.82
N SER A 151 -19.98 -4.45 -14.85
CA SER A 151 -19.84 -5.90 -15.05
C SER A 151 -20.91 -6.67 -14.28
N GLN A 152 -22.19 -6.33 -14.47
CA GLN A 152 -23.28 -7.22 -14.11
C GLN A 152 -23.81 -7.90 -15.37
N THR A 153 -23.27 -9.09 -15.64
CA THR A 153 -24.02 -10.21 -16.18
C THR A 153 -23.36 -11.47 -15.62
N GLN A 154 -24.08 -12.14 -14.71
CA GLN A 154 -24.24 -13.60 -14.63
C GLN A 154 -22.92 -14.42 -14.50
N GLU A 155 -22.69 -15.24 -13.48
CA GLU A 155 -23.59 -16.25 -12.96
C GLU A 155 -23.01 -16.88 -11.67
N GLU A 156 -23.95 -17.35 -10.87
CA GLU A 156 -23.85 -18.00 -9.58
C GLU A 156 -23.69 -19.52 -9.81
N SER A 157 -22.73 -20.19 -9.13
CA SER A 157 -22.85 -21.61 -8.75
C SER A 157 -21.59 -22.10 -8.02
N SER A 158 -21.76 -22.29 -6.72
CA SER A 158 -21.00 -23.16 -5.81
C SER A 158 -20.73 -24.57 -6.33
N LEU A 159 -19.57 -25.16 -6.01
CA LEU A 159 -19.43 -26.43 -5.24
C LEU A 159 -17.97 -26.91 -5.20
N GLU A 160 -17.63 -27.47 -4.06
CA GLU A 160 -16.35 -28.04 -3.63
C GLU A 160 -16.03 -29.38 -4.33
N HIS A 161 -14.75 -29.76 -4.43
CA HIS A 161 -14.18 -30.97 -3.78
C HIS A 161 -12.73 -31.26 -4.24
N SER A 162 -12.00 -31.91 -3.34
CA SER A 162 -10.57 -32.21 -3.29
C SER A 162 -10.05 -33.29 -4.26
N THR A 163 -8.72 -33.38 -4.33
CA THR A 163 -7.84 -34.57 -4.47
C THR A 163 -6.92 -34.69 -5.71
N GLU A 164 -5.77 -35.29 -5.42
CA GLU A 164 -4.50 -35.37 -6.14
C GLU A 164 -4.50 -36.44 -7.26
N GLY A 165 -3.58 -36.33 -8.23
CA GLY A 165 -3.17 -37.48 -9.05
C GLY A 165 -2.78 -37.22 -10.52
N SER A 166 -1.47 -37.08 -10.75
CA SER A 166 -0.64 -37.35 -11.94
C SER A 166 -1.20 -37.76 -13.33
N ARG A 167 -0.46 -37.26 -14.35
CA ARG A 167 -0.16 -37.78 -15.71
C ARG A 167 -1.08 -37.40 -16.89
N GLY A 168 -0.67 -36.31 -17.55
CA GLY A 168 -0.40 -36.18 -19.00
C GLY A 168 -1.39 -36.72 -20.03
N SER A 169 -2.11 -35.83 -20.71
CA SER A 169 -2.12 -35.76 -22.18
C SER A 169 -2.78 -34.45 -22.64
N SER A 170 -2.38 -34.02 -23.82
CA SER A 170 -2.79 -32.85 -24.59
C SER A 170 -4.29 -32.58 -24.62
N GLY A 171 -4.68 -31.30 -24.48
CA GLY A 171 -5.97 -30.80 -24.98
C GLY A 171 -6.70 -29.87 -24.02
N ILE A 172 -6.84 -28.62 -24.46
CA ILE A 172 -7.77 -27.58 -23.97
C ILE A 172 -7.31 -26.89 -22.67
N ALA A 173 -6.42 -25.91 -22.85
CA ALA A 173 -5.96 -25.01 -21.81
C ALA A 173 -7.09 -24.06 -21.37
N PRO A 174 -7.49 -24.05 -20.08
CA PRO A 174 -8.31 -22.98 -19.54
C PRO A 174 -7.38 -21.82 -19.16
N ALA A 175 -7.50 -20.70 -19.89
CA ALA A 175 -7.09 -19.33 -19.57
C ALA A 175 -5.88 -19.15 -18.63
N SER A 176 -4.70 -18.99 -19.24
CA SER A 176 -3.53 -18.19 -18.81
C SER A 176 -3.45 -17.75 -17.32
N ARG A 177 -3.28 -18.68 -16.38
CA ARG A 177 -2.86 -18.36 -15.00
C ARG A 177 -1.39 -18.73 -14.81
N CYS A 178 -0.56 -17.75 -14.50
CA CYS A 178 0.86 -17.94 -14.24
C CYS A 178 1.10 -18.26 -12.77
N THR A 179 2.07 -19.15 -12.51
CA THR A 179 2.48 -19.49 -11.14
C THR A 179 3.26 -18.33 -10.53
N CYS A 180 2.70 -17.72 -9.48
CA CYS A 180 3.28 -16.55 -8.84
C CYS A 180 3.93 -16.87 -7.48
N PRO A 181 4.91 -16.07 -7.05
CA PRO A 181 5.41 -16.09 -5.67
C PRO A 181 4.29 -15.96 -4.65
N ARG A 182 4.47 -16.52 -3.44
CA ARG A 182 3.41 -16.69 -2.40
C ARG A 182 2.52 -15.46 -2.14
N HIS A 183 3.11 -14.26 -2.13
CA HIS A 183 2.39 -13.00 -1.85
C HIS A 183 1.85 -12.31 -3.11
N PHE A 184 2.19 -12.81 -4.30
CA PHE A 184 1.80 -12.24 -5.58
C PHE A 184 0.65 -13.04 -6.17
N LYS A 185 -0.22 -12.36 -6.91
CA LYS A 185 -1.35 -12.97 -7.59
C LYS A 185 -1.16 -12.85 -9.09
N SER A 186 -1.68 -13.84 -9.81
CA SER A 186 -1.73 -13.83 -11.27
C SER A 186 -2.73 -12.78 -11.73
N VAL A 187 -2.25 -11.85 -12.55
CA VAL A 187 -3.02 -10.79 -13.20
C VAL A 187 -2.80 -10.96 -14.70
N ASN A 188 -3.88 -10.91 -15.48
CA ASN A 188 -3.82 -11.01 -16.92
C ASN A 188 -3.97 -9.62 -17.54
N ASP A 189 -3.12 -9.30 -18.50
CA ASP A 189 -3.28 -8.10 -19.32
C ASP A 189 -4.36 -8.31 -20.40
N ASN A 190 -4.83 -7.23 -21.02
CA ASN A 190 -5.79 -7.22 -22.11
C ASN A 190 -5.33 -8.06 -23.33
N GLU A 191 -4.02 -8.32 -23.44
CA GLU A 191 -3.38 -9.15 -24.47
C GLU A 191 -3.18 -10.62 -24.03
N SER A 192 -3.84 -11.08 -22.96
CA SER A 192 -3.71 -12.45 -22.42
C SER A 192 -2.34 -12.80 -21.83
N ASN A 193 -1.43 -11.83 -21.70
CA ASN A 193 -0.15 -12.00 -21.03
C ASN A 193 -0.34 -12.01 -19.50
N CYS A 194 0.06 -13.10 -18.86
CA CYS A 194 -0.04 -13.23 -17.40
C CYS A 194 1.21 -12.71 -16.70
N PHE A 195 1.01 -11.86 -15.69
CA PHE A 195 2.07 -11.36 -14.83
C PHE A 195 1.68 -11.46 -13.34
N CYS A 196 2.70 -11.43 -12.48
CA CYS A 196 2.53 -11.53 -11.03
C CYS A 196 2.58 -10.14 -10.40
N ASP A 197 1.47 -9.70 -9.82
CA ASP A 197 1.35 -8.40 -9.18
C ASP A 197 0.56 -8.49 -7.86
N CYS A 198 0.59 -7.41 -7.10
CA CYS A 198 -0.20 -7.26 -5.88
C CYS A 198 -1.64 -6.90 -6.22
N ILE A 199 -2.58 -7.62 -5.61
CA ILE A 199 -3.97 -7.16 -5.54
C ILE A 199 -4.05 -6.13 -4.42
N SER A 200 -4.77 -5.04 -4.64
CA SER A 200 -4.73 -3.84 -3.81
C SER A 200 -4.99 -4.15 -2.32
N HIS A 201 -4.04 -3.69 -1.49
CA HIS A 201 -3.97 -3.71 -0.01
C HIS A 201 -3.24 -4.89 0.68
N ASP A 202 -2.67 -5.86 -0.04
CA ASP A 202 -1.78 -6.84 0.60
C ASP A 202 -0.44 -6.18 0.99
N ARG A 203 -0.27 -5.87 2.29
CA ARG A 203 0.92 -5.23 2.85
C ARG A 203 2.18 -6.06 2.66
N ASP A 204 2.08 -7.39 2.73
CA ASP A 204 3.23 -8.26 2.54
C ASP A 204 3.67 -8.22 1.09
N CYS A 205 2.72 -8.34 0.14
CA CYS A 205 3.02 -8.22 -1.28
C CYS A 205 3.72 -6.89 -1.62
N ILE A 206 3.20 -5.78 -1.10
CA ILE A 206 3.78 -4.45 -1.34
C ILE A 206 5.21 -4.37 -0.82
N ARG A 207 5.50 -4.89 0.38
CA ARG A 207 6.86 -4.91 0.94
C ARG A 207 7.84 -5.70 0.06
N PHE A 208 7.43 -6.86 -0.47
CA PHE A 208 8.24 -7.62 -1.42
C PHE A 208 8.41 -6.88 -2.76
N LYS A 209 7.34 -6.25 -3.26
CA LYS A 209 7.33 -5.50 -4.53
C LYS A 209 8.24 -4.27 -4.50
N GLU A 210 8.33 -3.60 -3.36
CA GLU A 210 9.19 -2.43 -3.14
C GLU A 210 10.61 -2.77 -2.69
N GLY A 211 10.92 -4.06 -2.48
CA GLY A 211 12.26 -4.52 -2.11
C GLY A 211 12.60 -4.41 -0.63
N PHE A 212 11.61 -4.22 0.25
CA PHE A 212 11.80 -4.21 1.70
C PHE A 212 11.99 -5.61 2.30
N GLU A 213 11.56 -6.65 1.59
CA GLU A 213 11.70 -8.06 1.99
C GLU A 213 12.40 -8.89 0.91
N ASN A 214 13.07 -9.96 1.34
CA ASN A 214 13.78 -10.90 0.46
C ASN A 214 12.96 -12.17 0.25
N PHE A 215 12.88 -12.67 -0.98
CA PHE A 215 12.13 -13.89 -1.26
C PHE A 215 12.82 -15.13 -0.65
N SER A 216 12.00 -16.08 -0.18
CA SER A 216 12.49 -17.34 0.38
C SER A 216 13.34 -18.13 -0.62
N MET A 217 14.22 -19.01 -0.12
CA MET A 217 15.08 -19.82 -0.98
C MET A 217 14.29 -20.74 -1.93
N GLU A 218 13.12 -21.21 -1.49
CA GLU A 218 12.17 -22.01 -2.28
C GLU A 218 11.64 -21.17 -3.45
N THR A 219 11.22 -19.93 -3.17
CA THR A 219 10.70 -19.01 -4.18
C THR A 219 11.79 -18.63 -5.19
N ARG A 220 13.01 -18.35 -4.71
CA ARG A 220 14.18 -18.06 -5.56
C ARG A 220 14.51 -19.23 -6.47
N LYS A 221 14.46 -20.47 -5.95
CA LYS A 221 14.64 -21.69 -6.74
C LYS A 221 13.56 -21.83 -7.81
N CYS A 222 12.29 -21.58 -7.46
CA CYS A 222 11.16 -21.64 -8.38
C CYS A 222 11.27 -20.63 -9.55
N ILE A 223 11.66 -19.39 -9.25
CA ILE A 223 11.89 -18.35 -10.27
C ILE A 223 13.09 -18.73 -11.15
N ARG A 224 14.17 -19.25 -10.56
CA ARG A 224 15.37 -19.66 -11.30
C ARG A 224 15.13 -20.86 -12.23
N SER A 225 14.29 -21.81 -11.79
CA SER A 225 13.88 -22.97 -12.60
C SER A 225 12.77 -22.65 -13.61
N LYS A 226 12.31 -21.38 -13.70
CA LYS A 226 11.18 -20.94 -14.53
C LYS A 226 9.84 -21.62 -14.21
N GLN A 227 9.73 -22.23 -13.03
CA GLN A 227 8.47 -22.80 -12.53
C GLN A 227 7.54 -21.71 -11.98
N CYS A 228 8.11 -20.58 -11.54
CA CYS A 228 7.39 -19.38 -11.14
C CYS A 228 7.75 -18.22 -12.07
N SER A 229 6.75 -17.39 -12.40
CA SER A 229 6.97 -16.12 -13.09
C SER A 229 7.68 -15.12 -12.17
N VAL A 230 8.49 -14.24 -12.78
CA VAL A 230 9.14 -13.16 -12.04
C VAL A 230 8.10 -12.14 -11.55
N PRO A 231 8.18 -11.69 -10.29
CA PRO A 231 7.26 -10.67 -9.79
C PRO A 231 7.53 -9.32 -10.45
N ARG A 232 6.48 -8.53 -10.67
CA ARG A 232 6.61 -7.14 -11.14
C ARG A 232 7.00 -6.24 -9.98
N CYS A 233 8.26 -5.81 -9.94
CA CYS A 233 8.76 -4.91 -8.90
C CYS A 233 8.36 -3.46 -9.16
N GLU A 234 8.25 -2.67 -8.08
CA GLU A 234 7.90 -1.24 -8.17
C GLU A 234 9.05 -0.43 -8.78
N TYR A 235 10.26 -0.65 -8.28
CA TYR A 235 11.43 0.16 -8.63
C TYR A 235 12.38 -0.54 -9.60
N GLY A 236 11.93 -1.45 -10.47
CA GLY A 236 12.78 -2.02 -11.52
C GLY A 236 12.56 -3.49 -11.84
N MET A 237 13.60 -4.19 -12.26
CA MET A 237 13.53 -5.63 -12.52
C MET A 237 13.97 -6.41 -11.28
N TYR A 238 13.35 -7.57 -11.04
CA TYR A 238 13.74 -8.48 -9.97
C TYR A 238 15.22 -8.89 -10.08
N ASN A 239 15.99 -8.66 -9.00
CA ASN A 239 17.40 -9.03 -8.93
C ASN A 239 17.52 -10.52 -8.55
N ARG A 240 17.91 -11.35 -9.53
CA ARG A 240 18.06 -12.80 -9.33
C ARG A 240 19.20 -13.17 -8.38
N ASN A 241 20.24 -12.33 -8.30
CA ASN A 241 21.41 -12.57 -7.45
C ASN A 241 21.09 -12.32 -5.98
N GLU A 242 20.41 -11.21 -5.70
CA GLU A 242 19.99 -10.85 -4.34
C GLU A 242 18.69 -11.55 -3.92
N GLY A 243 17.88 -11.99 -4.88
CA GLY A 243 16.62 -12.66 -4.61
C GLY A 243 15.53 -11.72 -4.11
N ARG A 244 15.52 -10.47 -4.58
CA ARG A 244 14.59 -9.42 -4.15
C ARG A 244 14.32 -8.40 -5.25
N CYS A 245 13.26 -7.62 -5.07
CA CYS A 245 13.02 -6.42 -5.87
C CYS A 245 13.98 -5.29 -5.43
N PRO A 246 14.41 -4.42 -6.35
CA PRO A 246 15.22 -3.25 -6.00
C PRO A 246 14.41 -2.25 -5.18
N LYS A 247 15.06 -1.60 -4.21
CA LYS A 247 14.48 -0.47 -3.50
C LYS A 247 14.60 0.81 -4.31
N LYS A 248 13.80 1.81 -3.96
CA LYS A 248 13.92 3.17 -4.50
C LYS A 248 15.33 3.75 -4.34
N SER A 249 16.00 3.50 -3.20
CA SER A 249 17.38 3.91 -2.94
C SER A 249 18.38 3.26 -3.89
N ASP A 250 18.17 1.99 -4.23
CA ASP A 250 19.10 1.22 -5.07
C ASP A 250 19.10 1.78 -6.50
N ARG A 251 17.93 2.19 -7.00
CA ARG A 251 17.80 2.91 -8.27
C ARG A 251 18.47 4.28 -8.28
N ILE A 252 18.35 5.03 -7.18
CA ILE A 252 18.98 6.35 -7.07
C ILE A 252 20.51 6.20 -7.07
N ASN A 253 21.03 5.18 -6.40
CA ASN A 253 22.46 4.88 -6.34
C ASN A 253 23.02 4.37 -7.69
N GLU A 254 22.24 3.60 -8.45
CA GLU A 254 22.61 3.20 -9.82
C GLU A 254 22.66 4.38 -10.79
N GLN A 255 21.78 5.38 -10.60
CA GLN A 255 21.64 6.50 -11.52
C GLN A 255 22.59 7.66 -11.21
N PHE A 256 23.10 7.74 -9.98
CA PHE A 256 24.05 8.77 -9.54
C PHE A 256 25.19 8.20 -8.68
N PRO A 257 26.16 7.50 -9.28
CA PRO A 257 27.31 6.92 -8.54
C PRO A 257 28.25 7.98 -7.92
N GLN A 258 28.05 9.27 -8.21
CA GLN A 258 28.88 10.41 -7.78
C GLN A 258 28.56 10.92 -6.35
N TYR A 259 27.56 10.36 -5.66
CA TYR A 259 27.21 10.75 -4.29
C TYR A 259 27.55 9.67 -3.25
N ARG A 260 28.63 8.92 -3.50
CA ARG A 260 29.20 7.98 -2.54
C ARG A 260 30.26 8.65 -1.68
#